data_AF-A0A7V8WR39-F1
#
_entry.id   AF-A0A7V8WR39-F1
#
_cell.length_a   1.000
_cell.length_b   1.000
_cell.length_c   1.000
_cell.angle_alpha   90.00
_cell.angle_beta   90.00
_cell.angle_gamma   90.00
#
_symmetry.space_group_name_H-M   'P 1'
#
loop_
_entity.id
_entity.type
_entity.pdbx_description
1 polymer ?
#
loop_
_entity_poly.entity_id
_entity_poly.type
_entity_poly.pdbx_seq_one_letter_code
_entity_poly.pdbx_strand_id
1 'polypeptide(L)'
;MSVQALSGIRARMLPMLNVAAEQYQRRVPAGYPNVVDAVENGVIGIELDPSFALYITSEGEQIFADVYRRAARIDSRSSASREKFSGLPFDDRRPLAPDVCDQALRNLIHELMHYWNNQPGILFITDD
;
A
#
# COMPACT_ATOMS: atom_id res chain seq x y z
N MET A 1 -18.25 17.20 -0.59
CA MET A 1 -16.93 17.86 -0.50
C MET A 1 -15.78 16.85 -0.50
N SER A 2 -15.88 15.76 0.25
CA SER A 2 -14.84 14.72 0.33
C SER A 2 -14.52 14.01 -1.00
N VAL A 3 -15.51 13.64 -1.79
CA VAL A 3 -15.31 13.07 -3.15
C VAL A 3 -14.54 14.04 -4.07
N GLN A 4 -14.77 15.34 -3.93
CA GLN A 4 -14.06 16.37 -4.70
C GLN A 4 -12.61 16.51 -4.24
N ALA A 5 -12.36 16.48 -2.93
CA ALA A 5 -11.02 16.48 -2.38
C ALA A 5 -10.25 15.20 -2.77
N LEU A 6 -10.91 14.04 -2.71
CA LEU A 6 -10.36 12.76 -3.18
C LEU A 6 -10.08 12.78 -4.68
N SER A 7 -10.94 13.40 -5.49
CA SER A 7 -10.70 13.61 -6.93
C SER A 7 -9.45 14.46 -7.18
N GLY A 8 -9.21 15.48 -6.35
CA GLY A 8 -8.00 16.30 -6.39
C GLY A 8 -6.74 15.53 -6.00
N ILE A 9 -6.84 14.62 -5.02
CA ILE A 9 -5.74 13.70 -4.68
C ILE A 9 -5.51 12.71 -5.81
N ARG A 10 -6.57 12.11 -6.36
CA ARG A 10 -6.51 11.18 -7.50
C ARG A 10 -5.74 11.76 -8.67
N ALA A 11 -6.06 12.98 -9.09
CA ALA A 11 -5.42 13.62 -10.24
C ALA A 11 -3.88 13.71 -10.10
N ARG A 12 -3.39 13.80 -8.86
CA ARG A 12 -1.96 13.90 -8.55
C ARG A 12 -1.32 12.54 -8.26
N MET A 13 -2.03 11.68 -7.54
CA MET A 13 -1.52 10.41 -7.05
C MET A 13 -1.58 9.29 -8.09
N LEU A 14 -2.60 9.26 -8.96
CA LEU A 14 -2.77 8.19 -9.95
C LEU A 14 -1.54 8.00 -10.88
N PRO A 15 -0.92 9.07 -11.42
CA PRO A 15 0.33 8.92 -12.17
C PRO A 15 1.47 8.31 -11.33
N MET A 16 1.57 8.66 -10.04
CA MET A 16 2.59 8.12 -9.14
C MET A 16 2.36 6.62 -8.87
N LEU A 17 1.10 6.22 -8.71
CA LEU A 17 0.69 4.82 -8.54
C LEU A 17 0.98 3.99 -9.78
N ASN A 18 0.74 4.52 -10.98
CA ASN A 18 1.04 3.82 -12.23
C ASN A 18 2.54 3.58 -12.39
N VAL A 19 3.38 4.56 -12.06
CA VAL A 19 4.84 4.39 -12.08
C VAL A 19 5.29 3.35 -11.05
N ALA A 20 4.71 3.38 -9.84
CA ALA A 20 4.97 2.37 -8.82
C ALA A 20 4.57 0.96 -9.29
N ALA A 21 3.41 0.83 -9.93
CA ALA A 21 2.90 -0.42 -10.47
C ALA A 21 3.84 -0.99 -11.55
N GLU A 22 4.31 -0.16 -12.47
CA GLU A 22 5.27 -0.57 -13.51
C GLU A 22 6.58 -1.11 -12.90
N GLN A 23 7.13 -0.41 -11.89
CA GLN A 23 8.35 -0.84 -11.20
C GLN A 23 8.20 -2.18 -10.47
N TYR A 24 6.99 -2.50 -10.00
CA TYR A 24 6.73 -3.69 -9.19
C TYR A 24 6.10 -4.83 -9.99
N GLN A 25 5.74 -4.64 -11.26
CA GLN A 25 5.03 -5.61 -12.09
C GLN A 25 5.67 -7.00 -12.13
N ARG A 26 7.01 -7.08 -12.06
CA ARG A 26 7.76 -8.35 -12.08
C ARG A 26 8.19 -8.84 -10.69
N ARG A 27 7.90 -8.08 -9.63
CA ARG A 27 8.41 -8.29 -8.27
C ARG A 27 7.34 -8.75 -7.30
N VAL A 28 6.09 -8.84 -7.76
CA VAL A 28 4.92 -9.20 -6.97
C VAL A 28 4.19 -10.40 -7.59
N PRO A 29 3.31 -11.07 -6.84
CA PRO A 29 2.57 -12.23 -7.35
C PRO A 29 1.69 -11.91 -8.55
N ALA A 30 1.34 -12.94 -9.32
CA ALA A 30 0.40 -12.80 -10.44
C ALA A 30 -0.94 -12.19 -9.98
N GLY A 31 -1.47 -11.27 -10.78
CA GLY A 31 -2.65 -10.48 -10.44
C GLY A 31 -2.34 -9.16 -9.70
N TYR A 32 -1.08 -8.94 -9.33
CA TYR A 32 -0.57 -7.70 -8.74
C TYR A 32 0.53 -7.10 -9.63
N PRO A 33 0.88 -5.82 -9.47
CA PRO A 33 0.24 -4.84 -8.60
C PRO A 33 -1.09 -4.37 -9.18
N ASN A 34 -2.08 -4.15 -8.32
CA ASN A 34 -3.42 -3.71 -8.70
C ASN A 34 -3.62 -2.25 -8.29
N VAL A 35 -3.81 -1.36 -9.25
CA VAL A 35 -4.14 0.05 -8.99
C VAL A 35 -5.65 0.18 -8.86
N VAL A 36 -6.11 0.58 -7.68
CA VAL A 36 -7.52 0.80 -7.40
C VAL A 36 -7.83 2.27 -7.66
N ASP A 37 -8.70 2.53 -8.64
CA ASP A 37 -9.19 3.87 -8.96
C ASP A 37 -10.72 3.88 -8.94
N ALA A 38 -11.29 3.90 -7.73
CA ALA A 38 -12.72 3.88 -7.50
C ALA A 38 -13.12 5.08 -6.63
N VAL A 39 -12.75 6.28 -7.06
CA VAL A 39 -13.05 7.52 -6.33
C VAL A 39 -14.54 7.75 -6.13
N GLU A 40 -15.38 7.25 -7.04
CA GLU A 40 -16.85 7.23 -6.87
C GLU A 40 -17.29 6.41 -5.64
N ASN A 41 -16.53 5.36 -5.33
CA ASN A 41 -16.70 4.53 -4.12
C ASN A 41 -15.87 5.05 -2.94
N GLY A 42 -15.25 6.22 -3.06
CA GLY A 42 -14.48 6.86 -2.00
C GLY A 42 -13.09 6.27 -1.78
N VAL A 43 -12.49 5.58 -2.75
CA VAL A 43 -11.17 4.95 -2.59
C VAL A 43 -10.26 5.10 -3.83
N ILE A 44 -8.98 5.34 -3.59
CA ILE A 44 -7.90 5.20 -4.59
C ILE A 44 -6.67 4.59 -3.92
N GLY A 45 -5.91 3.75 -4.61
CA GLY A 45 -4.77 3.09 -3.98
C GLY A 45 -4.01 2.13 -4.88
N ILE A 46 -3.12 1.37 -4.26
CA ILE A 46 -2.38 0.29 -4.89
C ILE A 46 -2.25 -0.89 -3.93
N GLU A 47 -2.43 -2.08 -4.48
CA GLU A 47 -2.18 -3.35 -3.81
C GLU A 47 -0.94 -4.00 -4.46
N LEU A 48 0.04 -4.39 -3.65
CA LEU A 48 1.20 -5.18 -4.11
C LEU A 48 0.97 -6.67 -3.85
N ASP A 49 0.22 -7.01 -2.81
CA ASP A 49 -0.34 -8.34 -2.55
C ASP A 49 -1.53 -8.20 -1.57
N PRO A 50 -2.20 -9.30 -1.16
CA PRO A 50 -3.29 -9.25 -0.17
C PRO A 50 -2.89 -8.73 1.22
N SER A 51 -1.60 -8.60 1.53
CA SER A 51 -1.04 -8.19 2.82
C SER A 51 -0.31 -6.85 2.78
N PHE A 52 -0.14 -6.23 1.60
CA PHE A 52 0.61 -5.01 1.36
C PHE A 52 -0.19 -4.12 0.41
N ALA A 53 -0.87 -3.12 0.96
CA ALA A 53 -1.65 -2.18 0.19
C ALA A 53 -1.61 -0.78 0.80
N LEU A 54 -1.84 0.22 -0.03
CA LEU A 54 -2.04 1.61 0.37
C LEU A 54 -3.34 2.09 -0.26
N TYR A 55 -4.24 2.61 0.56
CA TYR A 55 -5.44 3.28 0.10
C TYR A 55 -5.52 4.68 0.65
N ILE A 56 -6.07 5.58 -0.15
CA ILE A 56 -6.61 6.85 0.30
C ILE A 56 -8.13 6.70 0.27
N THR A 57 -8.74 6.75 1.46
CA THR A 57 -10.18 6.59 1.63
C THR A 57 -10.83 7.90 2.07
N SER A 58 -12.09 8.08 1.69
CA SER A 58 -12.91 9.21 2.09
C SER A 58 -14.07 8.73 2.96
N GLU A 59 -14.10 9.16 4.23
CA GLU A 59 -15.20 8.89 5.15
C GLU A 59 -15.84 10.20 5.61
N GLY A 60 -17.10 10.41 5.22
CA GLY A 60 -17.81 11.65 5.49
C GLY A 60 -17.09 12.84 4.84
N GLU A 61 -16.53 13.74 5.65
CA GLU A 61 -15.76 14.90 5.20
C GLU A 61 -14.24 14.72 5.33
N GLN A 62 -13.78 13.61 5.91
CA GLN A 62 -12.38 13.36 6.22
C GLN A 62 -11.76 12.41 5.20
N ILE A 63 -10.45 12.57 5.00
CA ILE A 63 -9.65 11.70 4.16
C ILE A 63 -8.68 10.96 5.06
N PHE A 64 -8.49 9.68 4.77
CA PHE A 64 -7.57 8.81 5.49
C PHE A 64 -6.60 8.17 4.51
N ALA A 65 -5.38 7.93 4.98
CA ALA A 65 -4.44 7.01 4.36
C ALA A 65 -4.45 5.71 5.18
N ASP A 66 -4.83 4.61 4.54
CA ASP A 66 -4.87 3.28 5.11
C ASP A 66 -3.71 2.46 4.54
N VAL A 67 -2.73 2.16 5.39
CA VAL A 67 -1.56 1.35 5.02
C VAL A 67 -1.74 -0.04 5.61
N TYR A 68 -2.01 -0.99 4.73
CA TYR A 68 -2.07 -2.40 5.07
C TYR A 68 -0.69 -3.01 4.89
N ARG A 69 -0.16 -3.62 5.95
CA ARG A 69 1.11 -4.36 5.90
C ARG A 69 1.07 -5.58 6.81
N ARG A 70 1.94 -6.54 6.53
CA ARG A 70 2.23 -7.62 7.48
C ARG A 70 3.26 -7.18 8.51
N ALA A 71 3.02 -7.43 9.80
CA ALA A 71 4.03 -7.21 10.83
C ALA A 71 5.21 -8.20 10.67
N ALA A 72 6.44 -7.70 10.81
CA ALA A 72 7.63 -8.55 10.80
C ALA A 72 7.61 -9.51 12.00
N ARG A 73 7.82 -10.81 11.77
CA ARG A 73 7.93 -11.79 12.84
C ARG A 73 9.32 -11.73 13.47
N ILE A 74 9.42 -11.09 14.63
CA ILE A 74 10.66 -10.99 15.41
C ILE A 74 10.77 -12.05 16.54
N ASP A 75 9.78 -12.94 16.66
CA ASP A 75 9.84 -14.12 17.54
C ASP A 75 10.66 -15.23 16.88
N SER A 76 11.91 -15.37 17.33
CA SER A 76 12.87 -16.39 16.92
C SER A 76 12.62 -17.80 17.51
N ARG A 77 11.64 -17.99 18.40
CA ARG A 77 11.26 -19.32 18.93
C ARG A 77 10.27 -20.06 18.02
N SER A 78 9.68 -19.38 17.04
CA SER A 78 8.75 -19.97 16.07
C SER A 78 9.42 -20.62 14.84
N SER A 79 10.75 -20.70 14.81
CA SER A 79 11.59 -21.20 13.70
C SER A 79 11.55 -22.72 13.48
N ALA A 80 10.76 -23.48 14.24
CA ALA A 80 10.65 -24.93 14.13
C ALA A 80 9.52 -25.34 13.16
N SER A 81 9.85 -25.47 11.89
CA SER A 81 9.29 -26.47 10.95
C SER A 81 7.77 -26.51 10.72
N ARG A 82 7.05 -25.38 10.79
CA ARG A 82 5.65 -25.32 10.31
C ARG A 82 5.42 -24.09 9.46
N GLU A 83 4.98 -24.29 8.21
CA GLU A 83 4.38 -23.24 7.38
C GLU A 83 3.23 -22.61 8.16
N LYS A 84 3.43 -21.37 8.61
CA LYS A 84 2.40 -20.58 9.27
C LYS A 84 2.11 -19.38 8.40
N PHE A 85 1.06 -19.48 7.60
CA PHE A 85 0.60 -18.48 6.64
C PHE A 85 0.08 -17.15 7.25
N SER A 86 0.07 -16.98 8.57
CA SER A 86 -0.57 -15.83 9.25
C SER A 86 0.39 -14.87 9.97
N GLY A 87 0.91 -13.85 9.29
CA GLY A 87 1.39 -12.66 10.01
C GLY A 87 0.20 -11.88 10.55
N LEU A 88 0.32 -11.22 11.71
CA LEU A 88 -0.75 -10.34 12.20
C LEU A 88 -0.91 -9.19 11.18
N PRO A 89 -2.11 -9.00 10.59
CA PRO A 89 -2.34 -7.83 9.74
C PRO A 89 -2.16 -6.58 10.59
N PHE A 90 -1.32 -5.67 10.12
CA PHE A 90 -1.19 -4.34 10.67
C PHE A 90 -1.98 -3.39 9.78
N ASP A 91 -3.00 -2.77 10.36
CA ASP A 91 -3.80 -1.74 9.74
C ASP A 91 -3.39 -0.40 10.37
N ASP A 92 -2.83 0.49 9.55
CA ASP A 92 -2.45 1.83 9.94
C ASP A 92 -3.33 2.84 9.23
N ARG A 93 -4.28 3.37 9.97
CA ARG A 93 -5.21 4.40 9.48
C ARG A 93 -4.81 5.76 10.00
N ARG A 94 -4.43 6.66 9.10
CA ARG A 94 -3.93 8.00 9.44
C ARG A 94 -4.80 9.08 8.80
N PRO A 95 -5.19 10.13 9.53
CA PRO A 95 -5.88 11.26 8.92
C PRO A 95 -4.96 11.96 7.91
N LEU A 96 -5.51 12.31 6.76
CA LEU A 96 -4.81 12.99 5.68
C LEU A 96 -5.46 14.35 5.44
N ALA A 97 -4.64 15.41 5.42
CA ALA A 97 -5.13 16.74 5.10
C ALA A 97 -5.63 16.79 3.64
N PRO A 98 -6.76 17.44 3.34
CA PRO A 98 -7.27 17.54 1.96
C PRO A 98 -6.30 18.23 1.00
N ASP A 99 -5.46 19.14 1.51
CA ASP A 99 -4.43 19.90 0.81
C ASP A 99 -3.04 19.27 0.90
N VAL A 100 -2.96 17.97 1.25
CA VAL A 100 -1.72 17.21 1.32
C VAL A 100 -0.83 17.45 0.10
N CYS A 101 0.46 17.72 0.32
CA CYS A 101 1.41 17.99 -0.75
C CYS A 101 1.83 16.71 -1.47
N ASP A 102 2.29 16.85 -2.72
CA ASP A 102 2.74 15.73 -3.55
C ASP A 102 3.88 14.93 -2.91
N GLN A 103 4.76 15.59 -2.14
CA GLN A 103 5.84 14.92 -1.42
C GLN A 103 5.29 13.95 -0.37
N ALA A 104 4.25 14.34 0.38
CA ALA A 104 3.65 13.47 1.38
C ALA A 104 2.95 12.26 0.75
N LEU A 105 2.28 12.45 -0.40
CA LEU A 105 1.70 11.34 -1.17
C LEU A 105 2.77 10.36 -1.65
N ARG A 106 3.90 10.86 -2.17
CA ARG A 106 5.05 10.03 -2.54
C ARG A 106 5.63 9.27 -1.35
N ASN A 107 5.73 9.93 -0.19
CA ASN A 107 6.24 9.30 1.02
C ASN A 107 5.38 8.11 1.45
N LEU A 108 4.05 8.18 1.32
CA LEU A 108 3.15 7.05 1.60
C LEU A 108 3.42 5.87 0.66
N ILE A 109 3.61 6.13 -0.64
CA ILE A 109 3.96 5.10 -1.62
C ILE A 109 5.32 4.47 -1.27
N HIS A 110 6.32 5.30 -0.96
CA HIS A 110 7.64 4.84 -0.57
C HIS A 110 7.62 4.02 0.72
N GLU A 111 6.77 4.38 1.68
CA GLU A 111 6.58 3.63 2.91
C GLU A 111 6.04 2.22 2.63
N LEU A 112 5.01 2.08 1.79
CA LEU A 112 4.52 0.77 1.35
C LEU A 112 5.63 -0.05 0.67
N MET A 113 6.35 0.56 -0.27
CA MET A 113 7.47 -0.07 -0.98
C MET A 113 8.58 -0.53 -0.03
N HIS A 114 8.90 0.29 0.96
CA HIS A 114 9.89 -0.04 1.99
C HIS A 114 9.44 -1.28 2.77
N TYR A 115 8.18 -1.36 3.18
CA TYR A 115 7.66 -2.53 3.88
C TYR A 115 7.68 -3.79 3.02
N TRP A 116 7.29 -3.69 1.74
CA TRP A 116 7.37 -4.82 0.80
C TRP A 116 8.80 -5.33 0.65
N ASN A 117 9.77 -4.43 0.41
CA ASN A 117 11.15 -4.81 0.13
C ASN A 117 11.88 -5.41 1.34
N ASN A 118 11.43 -5.12 2.56
CA ASN A 118 12.05 -5.61 3.79
C ASN A 118 11.35 -6.87 4.35
N GLN A 119 10.44 -7.49 3.61
CA GLN A 119 9.78 -8.70 4.09
C GLN A 119 10.73 -9.92 4.05
N PRO A 120 10.79 -10.72 5.13
CA PRO A 120 11.58 -11.93 5.15
C PRO A 120 10.98 -12.96 4.19
N GLY A 121 11.65 -13.21 3.06
CA GLY A 121 11.22 -14.16 2.03
C GLY A 121 11.38 -13.69 0.58
N ILE A 122 11.61 -12.39 0.33
CA ILE A 122 11.83 -11.85 -1.03
C ILE A 122 13.24 -12.08 -1.58
N LEU A 123 14.15 -12.65 -0.77
CA LEU A 123 15.54 -12.97 -1.15
C LEU A 123 15.69 -13.86 -2.40
N PHE A 124 14.61 -14.42 -2.95
CA PHE A 124 14.64 -15.28 -4.15
C PHE A 124 14.05 -14.64 -5.43
N ILE A 125 13.64 -13.37 -5.41
CA ILE A 125 12.98 -12.71 -6.58
C ILE A 125 13.87 -11.61 -7.21
N THR A 126 15.05 -11.34 -6.65
CA THR A 126 15.93 -10.23 -7.08
C THR A 126 17.14 -10.60 -7.93
N ASP A 127 17.30 -11.86 -8.34
CA ASP A 127 18.37 -12.23 -9.27
C ASP A 127 17.80 -12.49 -10.67
N ASP A 128 17.91 -11.47 -11.54
CA ASP A 128 18.07 -11.57 -13.00
C ASP A 128 18.98 -10.42 -13.47
#